data_AF-A0A970M6Y3-F1
#
_entry.id   AF-A0A970M6Y3-F1
#
_cell.length_a   1.000
_cell.length_b   1.000
_cell.length_c   1.000
_cell.angle_alpha   90.00
_cell.angle_beta   90.00
_cell.angle_gamma   90.00
#
_symmetry.space_group_name_H-M   'P 1'
#
loop_
_entity.id
_entity.type
_entity.pdbx_description
1 polymer ?
#
loop_
_entity_poly.entity_id
_entity_poly.type
_entity_poly.pdbx_seq_one_letter_code
_entity_poly.pdbx_strand_id
1 'polypeptide(L)'
;MTRRHPAEWEPQAATWLAWPHNAQNWGHRPEIIDFYASLAARIAQYQPCHILVPPHARASFEQAPLPRHTPFAIAPFFIPTDDIWVRDYGPFFVADGPHRRIVSFAFNAWGEKFPPYDTDNQVPARIAAQLGWPIESHDFILEGGAIEFDGLGTALTTAPCLVGEARNPIEQKTALQNAICTAFGLDDLLVLPFGLEGDHTDGHIDNLVRFVAPGHLVLNADCDVHS
;
A
#
# COMPACT_ATOMS: atom_id res chain seq x y z
N MET A 1 18.00 -10.63 -16.17
CA MET A 1 17.86 -9.75 -14.99
C MET A 1 16.53 -10.09 -14.37
N THR A 2 16.51 -10.64 -13.16
CA THR A 2 15.26 -11.10 -12.52
C THR A 2 14.72 -9.98 -11.64
N ARG A 3 13.76 -9.25 -12.19
CA ARG A 3 12.89 -8.35 -11.44
C ARG A 3 12.06 -9.16 -10.45
N ARG A 4 11.83 -8.63 -9.24
CA ARG A 4 11.07 -9.34 -8.20
C ARG A 4 10.49 -8.37 -7.17
N HIS A 5 9.20 -8.45 -6.89
CA HIS A 5 8.64 -7.89 -5.67
C HIS A 5 8.89 -8.85 -4.48
N PRO A 6 9.53 -8.41 -3.39
CA PRO A 6 9.74 -9.25 -2.21
C PRO A 6 8.42 -9.57 -1.50
N ALA A 7 8.38 -10.69 -0.80
CA ALA A 7 7.27 -10.99 0.11
C ALA A 7 7.32 -10.08 1.34
N GLU A 8 6.17 -9.85 1.98
CA GLU A 8 6.10 -8.92 3.11
C GLU A 8 6.90 -9.40 4.34
N TRP A 9 7.07 -10.70 4.56
CA TRP A 9 7.86 -11.23 5.69
C TRP A 9 9.38 -11.18 5.48
N GLU A 10 9.85 -10.84 4.27
CA GLU A 10 11.29 -10.72 4.01
C GLU A 10 11.89 -9.50 4.74
N PRO A 11 13.21 -9.47 5.00
CA PRO A 11 13.84 -8.36 5.68
C PRO A 11 13.53 -6.99 5.04
N GLN A 12 12.98 -6.09 5.86
CA GLN A 12 12.55 -4.76 5.43
C GLN A 12 13.54 -3.68 5.92
N ALA A 13 13.72 -2.63 5.12
CA ALA A 13 14.57 -1.50 5.50
C ALA A 13 13.82 -0.46 6.37
N ALA A 14 12.51 -0.32 6.17
CA ALA A 14 11.64 0.58 6.90
C ALA A 14 10.16 0.26 6.63
N THR A 15 9.27 0.69 7.52
CA THR A 15 7.82 0.78 7.25
C THR A 15 7.42 2.22 7.00
N TRP A 16 6.52 2.45 6.04
CA TRP A 16 5.95 3.76 5.75
C TRP A 16 4.55 3.87 6.32
N LEU A 17 4.26 5.01 6.95
CA LEU A 17 2.93 5.44 7.39
C LEU A 17 2.61 6.80 6.76
N ALA A 18 1.34 7.17 6.71
CA ALA A 18 0.93 8.54 6.39
C ALA A 18 0.20 9.16 7.58
N TRP A 19 0.60 10.39 7.92
CA TRP A 19 0.13 11.06 9.12
C TRP A 19 -1.33 11.51 8.98
N PRO A 20 -2.21 11.22 9.95
CA PRO A 20 -3.60 11.63 9.88
C PRO A 20 -3.75 13.15 9.96
N HIS A 21 -4.50 13.69 9.00
CA HIS A 21 -4.72 15.12 8.84
C HIS A 21 -6.06 15.46 8.16
N ASN A 22 -6.64 14.52 7.39
CA ASN A 22 -7.89 14.72 6.67
C ASN A 22 -9.11 14.63 7.61
N ALA A 23 -9.57 15.79 8.08
CA ALA A 23 -10.75 15.88 8.96
C ALA A 23 -12.08 15.57 8.25
N GLN A 24 -12.14 15.58 6.92
CA GLN A 24 -13.36 15.23 6.18
C GLN A 24 -13.61 13.72 6.25
N ASN A 25 -12.57 12.90 6.05
CA ASN A 25 -12.69 11.44 6.10
C ASN A 25 -12.66 10.93 7.55
N TRP A 26 -11.91 11.59 8.43
CA TRP A 26 -11.67 11.09 9.78
C TRP A 26 -12.37 11.85 10.90
N GLY A 27 -13.00 12.98 10.61
CA GLY A 27 -13.52 13.89 11.63
C GLY A 27 -12.41 14.48 12.51
N HIS A 28 -12.81 15.27 13.51
CA HIS A 28 -11.89 15.76 14.54
C HIS A 28 -11.75 14.73 15.66
N ARG A 29 -10.96 13.69 15.40
CA ARG A 29 -10.70 12.59 16.32
C ARG A 29 -9.26 12.64 16.85
N PRO A 30 -8.97 13.36 17.96
CA PRO A 30 -7.61 13.43 18.50
C PRO A 30 -7.01 12.06 18.81
N GLU A 31 -7.84 11.06 19.11
CA GLU A 31 -7.42 9.68 19.35
C GLU A 31 -6.71 9.03 18.15
N ILE A 32 -6.93 9.51 16.91
CA ILE A 32 -6.21 9.01 15.73
C ILE A 32 -4.73 9.37 15.80
N ILE A 33 -4.40 10.53 16.36
CA ILE A 33 -3.02 10.99 16.53
C ILE A 33 -2.30 10.12 17.56
N ASP A 34 -2.96 9.83 18.68
CA ASP A 34 -2.42 8.95 19.72
C ASP A 34 -2.22 7.52 19.21
N PHE A 35 -3.16 7.02 18.40
CA PHE A 35 -3.04 5.72 17.74
C PHE A 35 -1.84 5.68 16.79
N TYR A 36 -1.71 6.67 15.89
CA TYR A 36 -0.59 6.73 14.94
C TYR A 36 0.76 6.92 15.63
N ALA A 37 0.83 7.71 16.70
CA ALA A 37 2.03 7.84 17.50
C ALA A 37 2.43 6.51 18.16
N SER A 38 1.44 5.78 18.70
CA SER A 38 1.65 4.45 19.30
C SER A 38 2.07 3.40 18.27
N LEU A 39 1.46 3.42 17.08
CA LEU A 39 1.81 2.53 15.97
C LEU A 39 3.24 2.78 15.49
N ALA A 40 3.60 4.04 15.23
CA ALA A 40 4.96 4.41 14.84
C ALA A 40 5.99 4.01 15.91
N ALA A 41 5.69 4.24 17.19
CA ALA A 41 6.53 3.82 18.31
C ALA A 41 6.73 2.30 18.37
N ARG A 42 5.69 1.52 18.05
CA ARG A 42 5.74 0.06 18.01
C ARG A 42 6.60 -0.44 16.85
N ILE A 43 6.40 0.10 15.64
CA ILE A 43 7.22 -0.22 14.46
C ILE A 43 8.69 0.08 14.76
N ALA A 44 8.98 1.23 15.37
CA ALA A 44 10.32 1.68 15.73
C ALA A 44 11.04 0.81 16.79
N GLN A 45 10.36 -0.19 17.37
CA GLN A 45 11.02 -1.23 18.17
C GLN A 45 11.74 -2.28 17.30
N TYR A 46 11.30 -2.45 16.05
CA TYR A 46 11.74 -3.53 15.17
C TYR A 46 12.44 -3.04 13.90
N GLN A 47 12.08 -1.86 13.39
CA GLN A 47 12.68 -1.26 12.20
C GLN A 47 12.41 0.24 12.09
N PRO A 48 13.12 0.99 11.22
CA PRO A 48 12.81 2.40 10.97
C PRO A 48 11.37 2.62 10.54
N CYS A 49 10.75 3.68 11.04
CA CYS A 49 9.41 4.11 10.67
C CYS A 49 9.50 5.45 9.93
N HIS A 50 9.16 5.46 8.65
CA HIS A 50 9.04 6.68 7.85
C HIS A 50 7.58 7.14 7.87
N ILE A 51 7.35 8.44 8.08
CA ILE A 51 6.01 8.99 8.16
C ILE A 51 5.86 10.09 7.12
N LEU A 52 4.94 9.93 6.18
CA LEU A 52 4.53 10.99 5.27
C LEU A 52 3.75 12.04 6.07
N VAL A 53 4.27 13.26 6.12
CA VAL A 53 3.66 14.37 6.86
C VAL A 53 3.38 15.50 5.88
N PRO A 54 2.10 15.78 5.55
CA PRO A 54 1.77 16.95 4.76
C PRO A 54 2.27 18.23 5.44
N PRO A 55 2.79 19.23 4.69
CA PRO A 55 3.37 20.43 5.30
C PRO A 55 2.45 21.16 6.27
N HIS A 56 1.14 21.19 5.99
CA HIS A 56 0.13 21.81 6.85
C HIS A 56 -0.11 21.03 8.16
N ALA A 57 0.20 19.73 8.19
CA ALA A 57 0.05 18.86 9.35
C ALA A 57 1.31 18.79 10.22
N ARG A 58 2.39 19.48 9.84
CA ARG A 58 3.68 19.47 10.55
C ARG A 58 3.57 19.80 12.03
N ALA A 59 2.79 20.83 12.38
CA ALA A 59 2.62 21.22 13.78
C ALA A 59 1.94 20.12 14.61
N SER A 60 0.93 19.44 14.04
CA SER A 60 0.26 18.31 14.69
C SER A 60 1.23 17.15 14.91
N PHE A 61 2.03 16.82 13.90
CA PHE A 61 3.07 15.80 14.01
C PHE A 61 4.12 16.12 15.10
N GLU A 62 4.63 17.35 15.12
CA GLU A 62 5.66 17.78 16.08
C GLU A 62 5.14 17.86 17.52
N GLN A 63 3.83 18.04 17.72
CA GLN A 63 3.17 18.07 19.03
C GLN A 63 2.71 16.69 19.51
N ALA A 64 2.71 15.68 18.63
CA ALA A 64 2.26 14.34 18.96
C ALA A 64 3.15 13.69 20.03
N PRO A 65 2.61 12.77 20.85
CA PRO A 65 3.34 12.10 21.92
C PRO A 65 4.29 11.00 21.38
N LEU A 66 5.12 11.32 20.39
CA LEU A 66 6.11 10.41 19.82
C LEU A 66 7.30 10.23 20.78
N PRO A 67 7.76 8.99 21.00
CA PRO A 67 8.93 8.75 21.84
C PRO A 67 10.19 9.35 21.22
N ARG A 68 11.00 10.03 22.03
CA ARG A 68 12.29 10.61 21.59
C ARG A 68 13.37 9.55 21.39
N HIS A 69 13.22 8.39 22.01
CA HIS A 69 14.19 7.31 22.01
C HIS A 69 13.49 5.98 21.77
N THR A 70 13.82 5.37 20.64
CA THR A 70 13.41 4.03 20.20
C THR A 70 14.63 3.35 19.58
N PRO A 71 14.67 2.01 19.50
CA PRO A 71 15.78 1.30 18.85
C PRO A 71 16.05 1.74 17.41
N PHE A 72 15.00 2.10 16.66
CA PHE A 72 15.07 2.64 15.31
C PHE A 72 14.41 4.01 15.21
N ALA A 73 14.80 4.80 14.21
CA ALA A 73 14.30 6.16 14.04
C ALA A 73 12.83 6.18 13.57
N ILE A 74 12.08 7.16 14.10
CA ILE A 74 10.82 7.64 13.52
C ILE A 74 11.16 8.91 12.75
N ALA A 75 11.11 8.86 11.42
CA ALA A 75 11.57 9.95 10.56
C ALA A 75 10.43 10.53 9.71
N PRO A 76 10.18 11.85 9.78
CA PRO A 76 9.19 12.49 8.94
C PRO A 76 9.73 12.71 7.51
N PHE A 77 8.86 12.48 6.54
CA PHE A 77 9.02 12.80 5.13
C PHE A 77 7.96 13.84 4.78
N PHE A 78 8.36 15.09 4.56
CA PHE A 78 7.42 16.17 4.30
C PHE A 78 6.90 16.11 2.86
N ILE A 79 5.89 15.26 2.65
CA ILE A 79 5.24 14.96 1.38
C ILE A 79 3.74 15.19 1.57
N PRO A 80 3.09 16.04 0.74
CA PRO A 80 1.63 16.16 0.77
C PRO A 80 0.94 14.84 0.41
N THR A 81 -0.14 14.55 1.12
CA THR A 81 -1.07 13.43 0.92
C THR A 81 -2.50 13.97 1.11
N ASP A 82 -3.49 13.26 0.57
CA ASP A 82 -4.92 13.55 0.73
C ASP A 82 -5.54 12.66 1.81
N ASP A 83 -5.04 11.43 1.98
CA ASP A 83 -5.48 10.51 3.03
C ASP A 83 -4.30 9.70 3.65
N ILE A 84 -4.60 8.79 4.57
CA ILE A 84 -3.62 8.05 5.38
C ILE A 84 -3.24 6.68 4.81
N TRP A 85 -3.84 6.28 3.69
CA TRP A 85 -3.80 4.91 3.16
C TRP A 85 -2.58 4.63 2.29
N VAL A 86 -1.39 4.84 2.85
CA VAL A 86 -0.11 4.62 2.14
C VAL A 86 0.12 3.18 1.69
N ARG A 87 -0.66 2.21 2.20
CA ARG A 87 -0.72 0.85 1.63
C ARG A 87 -1.17 0.90 0.17
N ASP A 88 -2.15 1.72 -0.15
CA ASP A 88 -2.85 1.68 -1.42
C ASP A 88 -2.21 2.57 -2.48
N TYR A 89 -1.93 3.83 -2.13
CA TYR A 89 -1.30 4.79 -3.03
C TYR A 89 0.23 4.78 -2.95
N GLY A 90 0.81 4.06 -1.99
CA GLY A 90 2.25 4.06 -1.76
C GLY A 90 3.05 3.37 -2.86
N PRO A 91 4.38 3.55 -2.85
CA PRO A 91 5.25 2.94 -3.84
C PRO A 91 5.36 1.43 -3.63
N PHE A 92 5.33 0.67 -4.73
CA PHE A 92 5.81 -0.71 -4.71
C PHE A 92 7.34 -0.70 -4.81
N PHE A 93 8.03 -1.23 -3.80
CA PHE A 93 9.48 -1.36 -3.80
C PHE A 93 9.90 -2.68 -4.44
N VAL A 94 10.55 -2.60 -5.60
CA VAL A 94 10.88 -3.77 -6.42
C VAL A 94 12.39 -3.96 -6.51
N ALA A 95 12.85 -5.20 -6.36
CA ALA A 95 14.22 -5.60 -6.64
C ALA A 95 14.44 -5.72 -8.15
N ASP A 96 15.51 -5.12 -8.65
CA ASP A 96 15.89 -5.17 -10.07
C ASP A 96 17.37 -5.55 -10.19
N GLY A 97 17.63 -6.87 -10.09
CA GLY A 97 18.99 -7.39 -9.92
C GLY A 97 19.69 -6.81 -8.69
N PRO A 98 20.89 -6.20 -8.81
CA PRO A 98 21.58 -5.56 -7.70
C PRO A 98 20.98 -4.21 -7.31
N HIS A 99 20.04 -3.68 -8.09
CA HIS A 99 19.42 -2.38 -7.88
C HIS A 99 18.05 -2.50 -7.21
N ARG A 100 17.48 -1.32 -6.88
CA ARG A 100 16.12 -1.16 -6.39
C ARG A 100 15.42 -0.11 -7.24
N ARG A 101 14.12 -0.25 -7.39
CA ARG A 101 13.27 0.72 -8.07
C ARG A 101 11.90 0.81 -7.42
N ILE A 102 11.23 1.90 -7.71
CA ILE A 102 9.82 2.06 -7.41
C ILE A 102 9.01 1.69 -8.65
N VAL A 103 7.98 0.89 -8.46
CA VAL A 103 6.89 0.72 -9.43
C VAL A 103 5.68 1.46 -8.88
N SER A 104 5.03 2.23 -9.73
CA SER A 104 3.83 2.99 -9.41
C SER A 104 2.74 2.66 -10.40
N PHE A 105 1.58 2.33 -9.87
CA PHE A 105 0.33 2.33 -10.62
C PHE A 105 -0.43 3.61 -10.27
N ALA A 106 -1.43 3.96 -11.08
CA ALA A 106 -2.28 5.10 -10.80
C ALA A 106 -3.23 4.76 -9.63
N PHE A 107 -3.54 5.79 -8.83
CA PHE A 107 -4.48 5.73 -7.72
C PHE A 107 -5.64 6.69 -7.97
N ASN A 108 -6.87 6.24 -7.69
CA ASN A 108 -8.08 7.04 -7.88
C ASN A 108 -9.01 7.05 -6.66
N ALA A 109 -8.51 6.78 -5.44
CA ALA A 109 -9.33 6.66 -4.22
C ALA A 109 -10.46 5.62 -4.34
N TRP A 110 -10.07 4.39 -4.71
CA TRP A 110 -10.92 3.22 -4.85
C TRP A 110 -12.19 3.47 -5.68
N GLY A 111 -12.02 4.08 -6.86
CA GLY A 111 -13.14 4.43 -7.73
C GLY A 111 -13.74 5.80 -7.45
N GLU A 112 -12.89 6.77 -7.16
CA GLU A 112 -13.25 8.18 -6.93
C GLU A 112 -14.21 8.38 -5.76
N LYS A 113 -14.20 7.45 -4.80
CA LYS A 113 -15.09 7.50 -3.63
C LYS A 113 -14.68 8.60 -2.65
N PHE A 114 -13.39 8.94 -2.59
CA PHE A 114 -12.83 9.92 -1.66
C PHE A 114 -11.96 10.96 -2.37
N PRO A 115 -12.54 11.86 -3.19
CA PRO A 115 -11.79 12.97 -3.76
C PRO A 115 -11.55 14.09 -2.72
N PRO A 116 -10.48 14.90 -2.87
CA PRO A 116 -9.38 14.76 -3.84
C PRO A 116 -8.42 13.61 -3.50
N TYR A 117 -7.66 13.15 -4.49
CA TYR A 117 -6.66 12.06 -4.37
C TYR A 117 -5.39 12.31 -5.20
N ASP A 118 -5.26 13.50 -5.79
CA ASP A 118 -4.19 13.83 -6.71
C ASP A 118 -2.81 13.91 -6.04
N THR A 119 -2.75 14.26 -4.75
CA THR A 119 -1.49 14.26 -4.01
C THR A 119 -1.10 12.87 -3.53
N ASP A 120 -2.07 12.02 -3.17
CA ASP A 120 -1.86 10.60 -2.90
C ASP A 120 -1.27 9.88 -4.13
N ASN A 121 -1.85 10.09 -5.31
CA ASN A 121 -1.36 9.52 -6.56
C ASN A 121 0.07 9.98 -6.93
N GLN A 122 0.57 11.09 -6.35
CA GLN A 122 1.93 11.59 -6.57
C GLN A 122 2.93 11.09 -5.53
N VAL A 123 2.50 10.42 -4.46
CA VAL A 123 3.37 9.95 -3.37
C VAL A 123 4.51 9.06 -3.88
N PRO A 124 4.29 8.05 -4.74
CA PRO A 124 5.38 7.19 -5.21
C PRO A 124 6.50 7.97 -5.90
N ALA A 125 6.15 8.93 -6.75
CA ALA A 125 7.11 9.79 -7.45
C ALA A 125 7.88 10.70 -6.48
N ARG A 126 7.21 11.25 -5.46
CA ARG A 126 7.85 12.10 -4.44
C ARG A 126 8.80 11.31 -3.55
N ILE A 127 8.43 10.07 -3.17
CA ILE A 127 9.31 9.15 -2.44
C ILE A 127 10.51 8.77 -3.32
N ALA A 128 10.29 8.43 -4.60
CA ALA A 128 11.37 8.12 -5.54
C ALA A 128 12.40 9.25 -5.60
N ALA A 129 11.94 10.50 -5.73
CA ALA A 129 12.79 11.68 -5.78
C ALA A 129 13.59 11.88 -4.49
N GLN A 130 12.96 11.71 -3.31
CA GLN A 130 13.66 11.86 -2.03
C GLN A 130 14.69 10.75 -1.76
N LEU A 131 14.42 9.53 -2.23
CA LEU A 131 15.36 8.41 -2.11
C LEU A 131 16.43 8.40 -3.21
N GLY A 132 16.25 9.17 -4.29
CA GLY A 132 17.09 9.12 -5.48
C GLY A 132 16.96 7.79 -6.25
N TRP A 133 15.79 7.16 -6.20
CA TRP A 133 15.53 5.86 -6.83
C TRP A 133 14.85 6.02 -8.19
N PRO A 134 15.11 5.14 -9.16
CA PRO A 134 14.37 5.12 -10.42
C PRO A 134 12.92 4.70 -10.18
N ILE A 135 12.00 5.23 -10.98
CA ILE A 135 10.56 4.92 -10.96
C ILE A 135 10.08 4.42 -12.32
N GLU A 136 9.21 3.42 -12.33
CA GLU A 136 8.41 2.98 -13.47
C GLU A 136 6.94 3.23 -13.14
N SER A 137 6.26 4.01 -13.97
CA SER A 137 4.85 4.39 -13.76
C SER A 137 3.96 3.72 -14.81
N HIS A 138 2.80 3.25 -14.37
CA HIS A 138 1.75 2.65 -15.18
C HIS A 138 0.46 3.46 -15.03
N ASP A 139 -0.26 3.66 -16.14
CA ASP A 139 -1.54 4.39 -16.15
C ASP A 139 -2.71 3.54 -15.64
N PHE A 140 -2.50 2.23 -15.48
CA PHE A 140 -3.50 1.35 -14.88
C PHE A 140 -3.71 1.67 -13.41
N ILE A 141 -4.95 1.54 -12.95
CA ILE A 141 -5.30 1.63 -11.53
C ILE A 141 -4.93 0.32 -10.84
N LEU A 142 -4.14 0.38 -9.77
CA LEU A 142 -3.87 -0.75 -8.88
C LEU A 142 -3.40 -0.25 -7.52
N GLU A 143 -4.14 -0.62 -6.49
CA GLU A 143 -3.80 -0.34 -5.09
C GLU A 143 -2.92 -1.44 -4.48
N GLY A 144 -2.04 -1.06 -3.56
CA GLY A 144 -1.21 -2.04 -2.85
C GLY A 144 -1.96 -3.01 -1.95
N GLY A 145 -3.12 -2.66 -1.39
CA GLY A 145 -3.98 -3.60 -0.66
C GLY A 145 -4.75 -4.57 -1.57
N ALA A 146 -4.84 -4.28 -2.87
CA ALA A 146 -5.52 -5.13 -3.84
C ALA A 146 -4.68 -6.33 -4.32
N ILE A 147 -3.38 -6.37 -3.98
CA ILE A 147 -2.45 -7.41 -4.44
C ILE A 147 -1.55 -7.92 -3.30
N GLU A 148 -1.38 -9.23 -3.22
CA GLU A 148 -0.58 -9.91 -2.19
C GLU A 148 0.50 -10.78 -2.86
N PHE A 149 1.76 -10.65 -2.44
CA PHE A 149 2.91 -11.29 -3.09
C PHE A 149 3.51 -12.42 -2.24
N ASP A 150 3.86 -13.54 -2.85
CA ASP A 150 4.57 -14.64 -2.17
C ASP A 150 6.10 -14.50 -2.17
N GLY A 151 6.62 -13.55 -2.96
CA GLY A 151 8.06 -13.34 -3.18
C GLY A 151 8.74 -14.39 -4.05
N LEU A 152 8.02 -15.39 -4.57
CA LEU A 152 8.52 -16.52 -5.36
C LEU A 152 7.92 -16.57 -6.78
N GLY A 153 7.33 -15.47 -7.23
CA GLY A 153 6.79 -15.34 -8.60
C GLY A 153 5.28 -15.46 -8.68
N THR A 154 4.58 -15.59 -7.55
CA THR A 154 3.11 -15.64 -7.51
C THR A 154 2.56 -14.42 -6.79
N ALA A 155 1.45 -13.88 -7.29
CA ALA A 155 0.63 -12.95 -6.53
C ALA A 155 -0.84 -13.35 -6.54
N LEU A 156 -1.57 -12.90 -5.52
CA LEU A 156 -3.02 -13.02 -5.39
C LEU A 156 -3.65 -11.64 -5.56
N THR A 157 -4.83 -11.59 -6.17
CA THR A 157 -5.69 -10.40 -6.28
C THR A 157 -7.15 -10.85 -6.35
N THR A 158 -8.08 -9.92 -6.28
CA THR A 158 -9.50 -10.17 -6.57
C THR A 158 -9.90 -9.54 -7.91
N ALA A 159 -10.88 -10.12 -8.59
CA ALA A 159 -11.35 -9.63 -9.88
C ALA A 159 -11.95 -8.20 -9.83
N PRO A 160 -12.77 -7.83 -8.82
CA PRO A 160 -13.37 -6.49 -8.75
C PRO A 160 -12.34 -5.36 -8.55
N CYS A 161 -11.20 -5.64 -7.93
CA CYS A 161 -10.14 -4.65 -7.76
C CYS A 161 -9.30 -4.45 -9.04
N LEU A 162 -9.26 -5.42 -9.94
CA LEU A 162 -8.56 -5.26 -11.21
C LEU A 162 -9.40 -4.53 -12.26
N VAL A 163 -10.65 -4.93 -12.44
CA VAL A 163 -11.48 -4.44 -13.54
C VAL A 163 -12.90 -4.13 -13.12
N GLY A 164 -13.47 -3.11 -13.73
CA GLY A 164 -14.81 -2.60 -13.45
C GLY A 164 -14.91 -1.13 -13.82
N GLU A 165 -16.13 -0.59 -13.81
CA GLU A 165 -16.38 0.83 -14.15
C GLU A 165 -15.55 1.80 -13.28
N ALA A 166 -15.27 1.40 -12.04
CA ALA A 166 -14.57 2.20 -11.04
C ALA A 166 -13.04 2.02 -11.03
N ARG A 167 -12.49 1.10 -11.85
CA ARG A 167 -11.05 0.81 -11.94
C ARG A 167 -10.60 0.84 -13.40
N ASN A 168 -10.28 -0.32 -13.95
CA ASN A 168 -9.84 -0.46 -15.33
C ASN A 168 -10.95 -1.11 -16.18
N PRO A 169 -11.14 -0.68 -17.44
CA PRO A 169 -12.08 -1.31 -18.36
C PRO A 169 -11.87 -2.83 -18.48
N ILE A 170 -12.95 -3.59 -18.56
CA ILE A 170 -12.92 -5.06 -18.56
C ILE A 170 -12.12 -5.61 -19.74
N GLU A 171 -12.19 -4.95 -20.90
CA GLU A 171 -11.42 -5.29 -22.10
C GLU A 171 -9.90 -5.17 -21.91
N GLN A 172 -9.45 -4.41 -20.90
CA GLN A 172 -8.04 -4.24 -20.57
C GLN A 172 -7.52 -5.29 -19.58
N LYS A 173 -8.36 -6.20 -19.08
CA LYS A 173 -7.98 -7.21 -18.07
C LYS A 173 -6.69 -7.95 -18.41
N THR A 174 -6.56 -8.44 -19.64
CA THR A 174 -5.36 -9.17 -20.07
C THR A 174 -4.12 -8.27 -20.13
N ALA A 175 -4.27 -7.04 -20.61
CA ALA A 175 -3.18 -6.07 -20.66
C ALA A 175 -2.70 -5.67 -19.25
N LEU A 176 -3.64 -5.46 -18.33
CA LEU A 176 -3.37 -5.17 -16.93
C LEU A 176 -2.60 -6.32 -16.25
N GLN A 177 -3.10 -7.56 -16.35
CA GLN A 177 -2.42 -8.72 -15.77
C GLN A 177 -0.98 -8.86 -16.31
N ASN A 178 -0.78 -8.67 -17.62
CA ASN A 178 0.56 -8.71 -18.22
C ASN A 178 1.47 -7.57 -17.71
N ALA A 179 0.91 -6.37 -17.54
CA ALA A 179 1.63 -5.23 -16.97
C ALA A 179 2.06 -5.53 -15.52
N ILE A 180 1.16 -6.07 -14.69
CA ILE A 180 1.44 -6.47 -13.30
C ILE A 180 2.54 -7.54 -13.27
N CYS A 181 2.42 -8.62 -14.03
CA CYS A 181 3.42 -9.68 -14.05
C CYS A 181 4.79 -9.17 -14.50
N THR A 182 4.84 -8.30 -15.51
CA THR A 182 6.09 -7.68 -15.99
C THR A 182 6.66 -6.69 -14.97
N ALA A 183 5.80 -5.89 -14.33
CA ALA A 183 6.20 -4.86 -13.38
C ALA A 183 6.72 -5.44 -12.05
N PHE A 184 6.29 -6.63 -11.67
CA PHE A 184 6.69 -7.27 -10.41
C PHE A 184 7.53 -8.53 -10.57
N GLY A 185 7.72 -9.00 -11.80
CA GLY A 185 8.47 -10.23 -12.09
C GLY A 185 7.73 -11.48 -11.62
N LEU A 186 6.43 -11.55 -11.93
CA LEU A 186 5.58 -12.68 -11.58
C LEU A 186 5.53 -13.68 -12.74
N ASP A 187 5.52 -14.96 -12.38
CA ASP A 187 5.20 -16.06 -13.27
C ASP A 187 3.67 -16.25 -13.37
N ASP A 188 2.94 -16.00 -12.26
CA ASP A 188 1.50 -16.14 -12.20
C ASP A 188 0.83 -15.09 -11.30
N LEU A 189 -0.37 -14.66 -11.72
CA LEU A 189 -1.25 -13.76 -10.97
C LEU A 189 -2.60 -14.46 -10.81
N LEU A 190 -2.84 -15.00 -9.63
CA LEU A 190 -4.05 -15.72 -9.31
C LEU A 190 -5.17 -14.74 -8.94
N VAL A 191 -6.23 -14.74 -9.73
CA VAL A 191 -7.36 -13.82 -9.57
C VAL A 191 -8.53 -14.55 -8.91
N LEU A 192 -8.78 -14.25 -7.64
CA LEU A 192 -9.98 -14.68 -6.92
C LEU A 192 -11.22 -13.97 -7.47
N PRO A 193 -12.37 -14.64 -7.52
CA PRO A 193 -13.55 -14.07 -8.17
C PRO A 193 -14.15 -12.89 -7.38
N PHE A 194 -14.03 -12.89 -6.05
CA PHE A 194 -14.64 -11.90 -5.16
C PHE A 194 -13.77 -11.66 -3.91
N GLY A 195 -13.94 -10.50 -3.28
CA GLY A 195 -13.46 -10.20 -1.92
C GLY A 195 -14.60 -10.27 -0.89
N LEU A 196 -14.41 -9.64 0.27
CA LEU A 196 -15.44 -9.58 1.33
C LEU A 196 -16.56 -8.58 0.97
N GLU A 197 -17.79 -8.93 1.31
CA GLU A 197 -18.95 -8.04 1.15
C GLU A 197 -18.89 -6.86 2.13
N GLY A 198 -19.33 -5.67 1.69
CA GLY A 198 -19.34 -4.46 2.51
C GLY A 198 -17.99 -3.75 2.63
N ASP A 199 -16.95 -4.26 1.96
CA ASP A 199 -15.63 -3.64 1.90
C ASP A 199 -15.65 -2.40 0.97
N HIS A 200 -15.29 -1.24 1.53
CA HIS A 200 -15.23 0.03 0.79
C HIS A 200 -14.18 0.04 -0.33
N THR A 201 -13.26 -0.91 -0.35
CA THR A 201 -12.22 -1.05 -1.38
C THR A 201 -12.64 -1.92 -2.58
N ASP A 202 -13.89 -2.39 -2.60
CA ASP A 202 -14.44 -3.33 -3.59
C ASP A 202 -13.92 -4.77 -3.45
N GLY A 203 -13.35 -5.10 -2.29
CA GLY A 203 -12.93 -6.45 -1.93
C GLY A 203 -11.44 -6.68 -2.10
N HIS A 204 -10.62 -5.84 -1.47
CA HIS A 204 -9.17 -6.02 -1.43
C HIS A 204 -8.79 -7.41 -0.91
N ILE A 205 -7.69 -7.94 -1.46
CA ILE A 205 -7.19 -9.25 -1.08
C ILE A 205 -6.62 -9.24 0.35
N ASP A 206 -6.09 -8.12 0.82
CA ASP A 206 -5.47 -7.99 2.14
C ASP A 206 -6.45 -8.14 3.33
N ASN A 207 -7.74 -7.98 3.08
CA ASN A 207 -8.84 -8.28 4.01
C ASN A 207 -9.24 -9.77 4.02
N LEU A 208 -8.80 -10.55 3.02
CA LEU A 208 -9.23 -11.92 2.78
C LEU A 208 -8.09 -12.93 2.97
N VAL A 209 -6.99 -12.83 2.23
CA VAL A 209 -5.88 -13.79 2.23
C VAL A 209 -4.55 -13.07 2.35
N ARG A 210 -3.69 -13.56 3.26
CA ARG A 210 -2.28 -13.12 3.37
C ARG A 210 -1.34 -14.30 3.23
N PHE A 211 -0.24 -14.15 2.49
CA PHE A 211 0.84 -15.12 2.56
C PHE A 211 1.63 -14.90 3.85
N VAL A 212 1.98 -15.98 4.53
CA VAL A 212 2.72 -15.93 5.82
C VAL A 212 4.07 -16.64 5.76
N ALA A 213 4.28 -17.46 4.74
CA ALA A 213 5.55 -18.10 4.41
C ALA A 213 5.44 -18.67 2.97
N PRO A 214 6.56 -19.08 2.33
CA PRO A 214 6.50 -19.81 1.07
C PRO A 214 5.49 -20.97 1.10
N GLY A 215 4.51 -20.94 0.20
CA GLY A 215 3.46 -21.96 0.09
C GLY A 215 2.45 -22.00 1.25
N HIS A 216 2.43 -21.01 2.13
CA HIS A 216 1.50 -20.93 3.27
C HIS A 216 0.73 -19.62 3.25
N LEU A 217 -0.59 -19.73 3.40
CA LEU A 217 -1.51 -18.60 3.48
C LEU A 217 -2.39 -18.69 4.72
N VAL A 218 -2.84 -17.54 5.19
CA VAL A 218 -3.92 -17.39 6.17
C VAL A 218 -5.10 -16.76 5.44
N LEU A 219 -6.27 -17.36 5.59
CA LEU A 219 -7.53 -16.91 5.00
C LEU A 219 -8.49 -16.53 6.12
N ASN A 220 -9.17 -15.40 5.95
CA ASN A 220 -10.36 -15.08 6.72
C ASN A 220 -11.50 -15.97 6.23
N ALA A 221 -11.90 -16.93 7.05
CA ALA A 221 -12.97 -17.87 6.76
C ALA A 221 -14.07 -17.74 7.80
N ASP A 222 -15.29 -17.44 7.35
CA ASP A 222 -16.46 -17.59 8.20
C ASP A 222 -16.71 -19.09 8.41
N CYS A 223 -16.86 -19.48 9.66
CA CYS A 223 -17.09 -20.87 10.06
C CYS A 223 -18.58 -21.23 10.03
N ASP A 224 -19.47 -20.27 9.76
CA ASP A 224 -20.91 -20.50 9.67
C ASP A 224 -21.27 -21.18 8.34
N VAL A 225 -21.05 -22.49 8.31
CA VAL A 225 -21.54 -23.40 7.27
C VAL A 225 -23.06 -23.64 7.46
N HIS A 226 -23.85 -22.57 7.45
CA HIS A 226 -25.30 -22.64 7.53
C HIS A 226 -25.96 -21.71 6.50
N SER A 227 -25.90 -22.06 5.21
CA SER A 227 -27.05 -22.45 4.37
C SER A 227 -26.66 -22.62 2.90
#